data_AF-A0A2S4ZWP2-F1
#
_entry.id   AF-A0A2S4ZWP2-F1
#
_cell.length_a   1.000
_cell.length_b   1.000
_cell.length_c   1.000
_cell.angle_alpha   90.00
_cell.angle_beta   90.00
_cell.angle_gamma   90.00
#
_symmetry.space_group_name_H-M   'P 1'
#
loop_
_entity.id
_entity.type
_entity.pdbx_description
1 polymer ?
#
loop_
_entity_poly.entity_id
_entity_poly.type
_entity_poly.pdbx_seq_one_letter_code
_entity_poly.pdbx_strand_id
1 'polypeptide(L)'
;MKILKLFLTLLFCLISFLSYGQYLNFDQLISLQSKSLDNINDYLNSKGWQFSHSSEKDNDGYSTAYWAYGKSDFDEGKALAWFELHYKESYENRISYQVFNKNQYSIIKSRVLALGMKQLKSWINDNSINAVYAGKNYVAYISQSSEEYKSLTTYVFRIFNKVDFFDDYISSSNSNDEESSSFLYSTKIMNAVGGVILWNSPESATSTKVYDIPKSSIIHIIERGSVYYKVLVDGYYGYVYSKYLEDE
;
A
#
# COMPACT_ATOMS: atom_id res chain seq x y z
N MET A 1 -31.78 33.33 29.29
CA MET A 1 -31.76 31.85 29.25
C MET A 1 -31.73 31.25 27.85
N LYS A 2 -32.53 31.70 26.87
CA LYS A 2 -32.53 31.15 25.49
C LYS A 2 -31.19 31.32 24.76
N ILE A 3 -30.54 32.47 24.90
CA ILE A 3 -29.23 32.77 24.28
C ILE A 3 -28.11 31.89 24.86
N LEU A 4 -28.11 31.66 26.19
CA LEU A 4 -27.14 30.76 26.84
C LEU A 4 -27.30 29.31 26.38
N LYS A 5 -28.55 28.85 26.19
CA LYS A 5 -28.82 27.51 25.65
C LYS A 5 -28.32 27.37 24.21
N LEU A 6 -28.58 28.36 23.36
CA LEU A 6 -28.11 28.37 21.96
C LEU A 6 -26.57 28.36 21.87
N PHE A 7 -25.90 29.14 22.71
CA PHE A 7 -24.45 29.17 22.80
C PHE A 7 -23.87 27.81 23.23
N LEU A 8 -24.45 27.16 24.25
CA LEU A 8 -24.03 25.83 24.67
C LEU A 8 -24.23 24.78 23.57
N THR A 9 -25.34 24.83 22.82
CA THR A 9 -25.58 23.89 21.70
C THR A 9 -24.53 24.06 20.60
N LEU A 10 -24.18 25.30 20.24
CA LEU A 10 -23.16 25.58 19.24
C LEU A 10 -21.77 25.14 19.68
N LEU A 11 -21.44 25.33 20.97
CA LEU A 11 -20.18 24.88 21.58
C LEU A 11 -20.07 23.34 21.55
N PHE A 12 -21.13 22.61 21.89
CA PHE A 12 -21.16 21.14 21.82
C PHE A 12 -21.05 20.61 20.38
N CYS A 13 -21.64 21.30 19.39
CA CYS A 13 -21.45 20.98 17.98
C CYS A 13 -20.02 21.23 17.51
N LEU A 14 -19.36 22.31 17.95
CA LEU A 14 -17.96 22.61 17.61
C LEU A 14 -16.98 21.60 18.22
N ILE A 15 -17.20 21.16 19.46
CA ILE A 15 -16.35 20.17 20.13
C ILE A 15 -16.43 18.79 19.45
N SER A 16 -17.60 18.43 18.90
CA SER A 16 -17.76 17.17 18.18
C SER A 16 -17.01 17.15 16.84
N PHE A 17 -16.72 18.29 16.20
CA PHE A 17 -15.83 18.32 15.03
C PHE A 17 -14.35 18.12 15.36
N LEU A 18 -13.94 18.42 16.60
CA LEU A 18 -12.54 18.23 17.04
C LEU A 18 -12.20 16.77 17.37
N SER A 19 -13.20 15.89 17.53
CA SER A 19 -12.99 14.49 17.92
C SER A 19 -12.88 13.49 16.76
N TYR A 20 -13.04 13.92 15.50
CA TYR A 20 -13.04 13.00 14.34
C TYR A 20 -11.75 13.01 13.51
N GLY A 21 -10.69 13.70 13.94
CA GLY A 21 -9.51 13.98 13.11
C GLY A 21 -8.27 13.11 13.32
N GLN A 22 -8.32 11.98 14.02
CA GLN A 22 -7.13 11.35 14.62
C GLN A 22 -6.65 10.06 13.92
N TYR A 23 -7.57 9.22 13.47
CA TYR A 23 -7.23 8.04 12.66
C TYR A 23 -7.00 8.42 11.20
N LEU A 24 -6.07 7.73 10.56
CA LEU A 24 -5.75 7.94 9.14
C LEU A 24 -6.67 7.06 8.29
N ASN A 25 -7.29 7.66 7.28
CA ASN A 25 -8.06 6.92 6.29
C ASN A 25 -7.17 6.47 5.11
N PHE A 26 -7.69 5.58 4.27
CA PHE A 26 -6.92 5.00 3.16
C PHE A 26 -6.40 6.04 2.16
N ASP A 27 -7.18 7.07 1.82
CA ASP A 27 -6.74 8.12 0.89
C ASP A 27 -5.59 8.95 1.49
N GLN A 28 -5.63 9.21 2.80
CA GLN A 28 -4.54 9.89 3.51
C GLN A 28 -3.27 9.05 3.52
N LEU A 29 -3.38 7.75 3.80
CA LEU A 29 -2.23 6.84 3.77
C LEU A 29 -1.60 6.81 2.36
N ILE A 30 -2.39 6.68 1.30
CA ILE A 30 -1.87 6.78 -0.08
C ILE A 30 -1.19 8.12 -0.34
N SER A 31 -1.80 9.23 0.11
CA SER A 31 -1.23 10.57 -0.12
C SER A 31 0.11 10.81 0.58
N LEU A 32 0.37 10.10 1.68
CA LEU A 32 1.62 10.19 2.43
C LEU A 32 2.75 9.42 1.73
N GLN A 33 2.42 8.45 0.89
CA GLN A 33 3.40 7.59 0.25
C GLN A 33 4.41 8.35 -0.64
N SER A 34 3.96 9.40 -1.29
CA SER A 34 4.77 10.24 -2.20
C SER A 34 5.41 11.45 -1.53
N LYS A 35 5.25 11.62 -0.21
CA LYS A 35 5.77 12.78 0.52
C LYS A 35 7.17 12.52 1.06
N SER A 36 7.93 13.60 1.24
CA SER A 36 9.19 13.57 1.98
C SER A 36 8.95 13.27 3.46
N LEU A 37 9.98 12.76 4.14
CA LEU A 37 9.95 12.47 5.57
C LEU A 37 9.46 13.67 6.41
N ASP A 38 9.98 14.87 6.14
CA ASP A 38 9.58 16.09 6.85
C ASP A 38 8.09 16.40 6.67
N ASN A 39 7.59 16.30 5.43
CA ASN A 39 6.18 16.53 5.13
C ASN A 39 5.26 15.49 5.78
N ILE A 40 5.72 14.24 5.90
CA ILE A 40 5.00 13.18 6.62
C ILE A 40 4.97 13.50 8.11
N ASN A 41 6.12 13.85 8.69
CA ASN A 41 6.24 14.21 10.09
C ASN A 41 5.33 15.40 10.45
N ASP A 42 5.36 16.48 9.67
CA ASP A 42 4.52 17.66 9.89
C ASP A 42 3.02 17.32 9.79
N TYR A 43 2.65 16.52 8.79
CA TYR A 43 1.28 16.06 8.63
C TYR A 43 0.81 15.24 9.84
N LEU A 44 1.62 14.27 10.28
CA LEU A 44 1.31 13.41 11.42
C LEU A 44 1.25 14.21 12.73
N ASN A 45 2.21 15.11 12.98
CA ASN A 45 2.21 15.99 14.15
C ASN A 45 0.97 16.88 14.19
N SER A 46 0.54 17.43 13.05
CA SER A 46 -0.69 18.23 12.96
C SER A 46 -1.96 17.42 13.29
N LYS A 47 -1.89 16.10 13.19
CA LYS A 47 -2.95 15.13 13.50
C LYS A 47 -2.85 14.55 14.90
N GLY A 48 -1.90 15.01 15.71
CA GLY A 48 -1.68 14.54 17.08
C GLY A 48 -0.92 13.22 17.18
N TRP A 49 -0.29 12.78 16.10
CA TRP A 49 0.65 11.67 16.13
C TRP A 49 2.01 12.16 16.64
N GLN A 50 2.71 11.31 17.36
CA GLN A 50 4.00 11.63 17.94
C GLN A 50 5.07 10.69 17.40
N PHE A 51 6.20 11.26 16.98
CA PHE A 51 7.37 10.46 16.64
C PHE A 51 7.76 9.56 17.82
N SER A 52 8.07 8.30 17.53
CA SER A 52 8.38 7.28 18.54
C SER A 52 9.85 6.88 18.49
N HIS A 53 10.30 6.38 17.34
CA HIS A 53 11.68 5.94 17.10
C HIS A 53 11.90 5.73 15.60
N SER A 54 13.14 5.45 15.22
CA SER A 54 13.55 5.12 13.86
C SER A 54 14.69 4.11 13.88
N SER A 55 14.87 3.38 12.79
CA SER A 55 16.08 2.60 12.55
C SER A 55 16.66 2.93 11.17
N GLU A 56 17.98 2.93 11.09
CA GLU A 56 18.70 3.09 9.84
C GLU A 56 18.73 1.77 9.06
N LYS A 57 18.60 1.87 7.73
CA LYS A 57 18.85 0.84 6.70
C LYS A 57 18.88 -0.62 7.20
N ASP A 58 17.78 -1.34 6.99
CA ASP A 58 17.72 -2.79 7.10
C ASP A 58 18.50 -3.49 5.97
N ASN A 59 18.46 -4.83 5.97
CA ASN A 59 19.14 -5.66 4.96
C ASN A 59 18.66 -5.38 3.53
N ASP A 60 17.44 -4.86 3.38
CA ASP A 60 16.82 -4.52 2.09
C ASP A 60 17.07 -3.05 1.70
N GLY A 61 17.78 -2.30 2.55
CA GLY A 61 18.20 -0.92 2.36
C GLY A 61 17.14 0.11 2.77
N TYR A 62 16.09 -0.28 3.49
CA TYR A 62 15.07 0.63 3.99
C TYR A 62 15.44 1.20 5.36
N SER A 63 15.40 2.52 5.49
CA SER A 63 15.30 3.17 6.80
C SER A 63 13.85 3.19 7.24
N THR A 64 13.59 3.05 8.54
CA THR A 64 12.22 3.05 9.07
C THR A 64 12.02 4.13 10.12
N ALA A 65 10.83 4.70 10.15
CA ALA A 65 10.41 5.67 11.16
C ALA A 65 9.00 5.35 11.66
N TYR A 66 8.81 5.52 12.97
CA TYR A 66 7.59 5.12 13.67
C TYR A 66 6.95 6.32 14.36
N TRP A 67 5.65 6.46 14.19
CA TRP A 67 4.81 7.40 14.92
C TRP A 67 3.70 6.65 15.64
N ALA A 68 3.35 7.14 16.81
CA ALA A 68 2.32 6.57 17.65
C ALA A 68 1.19 7.58 17.86
N TYR A 69 -0.03 7.09 17.87
CA TYR A 69 -1.21 7.89 18.20
C TYR A 69 -1.79 7.46 19.55
N GLY A 70 -2.03 8.42 20.44
CA GLY A 70 -2.57 8.16 21.77
C GLY A 70 -1.69 7.19 22.58
N LYS A 71 -0.41 7.52 22.72
CA LYS A 71 0.50 6.76 23.59
C LYS A 71 -0.03 6.72 25.02
N SER A 72 0.12 5.58 25.67
CA SER A 72 -0.19 5.43 27.09
C SER A 72 0.86 6.15 27.92
N ASP A 73 0.44 7.00 28.86
CA ASP A 73 1.33 7.62 29.83
C ASP A 73 1.87 6.61 30.87
N PHE A 74 1.25 5.44 30.98
CA PHE A 74 1.51 4.45 32.04
C PHE A 74 2.16 3.16 31.55
N ASP A 75 2.15 2.91 30.23
CA ASP A 75 2.57 1.63 29.67
C ASP A 75 3.40 1.87 28.42
N GLU A 76 4.71 1.76 28.60
CA GLU A 76 5.68 1.96 27.53
C GLU A 76 5.42 0.98 26.40
N GLY A 77 5.22 1.51 25.19
CA GLY A 77 4.93 0.69 24.00
C GLY A 77 3.45 0.46 23.70
N LYS A 78 2.52 1.01 24.51
CA LYS A 78 1.09 1.03 24.15
C LYS A 78 0.70 2.33 23.47
N ALA A 79 -0.03 2.19 22.36
CA ALA A 79 -0.65 3.29 21.61
C ALA A 79 -1.98 2.83 21.02
N LEU A 80 -2.86 3.78 20.70
CA LEU A 80 -4.14 3.50 20.04
C LEU A 80 -3.97 3.13 18.55
N ALA A 81 -2.88 3.59 17.93
CA ALA A 81 -2.50 3.24 16.57
C ALA A 81 -1.01 3.52 16.32
N TRP A 82 -0.47 2.86 15.29
CA TRP A 82 0.92 3.03 14.83
C TRP A 82 0.95 3.35 13.34
N PHE A 83 1.83 4.27 12.97
CA PHE A 83 2.18 4.57 11.59
C PHE A 83 3.68 4.31 11.44
N GLU A 84 4.02 3.51 10.46
CA GLU A 84 5.38 3.11 10.15
C GLU A 84 5.65 3.44 8.69
N LEU A 85 6.76 4.15 8.47
CA LEU A 85 7.27 4.51 7.16
C LEU A 85 8.50 3.67 6.89
N HIS A 86 8.53 2.97 5.74
CA HIS A 86 9.77 2.44 5.18
C HIS A 86 10.19 3.32 4.01
N TYR A 87 11.36 3.91 4.14
CA TYR A 87 11.94 4.84 3.18
C TYR A 87 13.20 4.24 2.57
N LYS A 88 13.29 4.24 1.25
CA LYS A 88 14.49 3.85 0.50
C LYS A 88 14.70 4.83 -0.63
N GLU A 89 15.95 5.27 -0.80
CA GLU A 89 16.30 6.21 -1.85
C GLU A 89 15.96 5.62 -3.24
N SER A 90 15.32 6.42 -4.10
CA SER A 90 14.80 6.03 -5.42
C SER A 90 13.54 5.15 -5.46
N TYR A 91 12.94 4.81 -4.30
CA TYR A 91 11.66 4.10 -4.21
C TYR A 91 10.59 4.98 -3.58
N GLU A 92 9.32 4.77 -3.95
CA GLU A 92 8.21 5.34 -3.19
C GLU A 92 8.16 4.71 -1.79
N ASN A 93 7.68 5.46 -0.81
CA ASN A 93 7.63 4.94 0.55
C ASN A 93 6.72 3.69 0.65
N ARG A 94 7.01 2.78 1.58
CA ARG A 94 6.02 1.78 2.03
C ARG A 94 5.43 2.26 3.34
N ILE A 95 4.11 2.12 3.48
CA ILE A 95 3.41 2.56 4.68
C ILE A 95 2.81 1.34 5.37
N SER A 96 3.05 1.23 6.66
CA SER A 96 2.42 0.27 7.55
C SER A 96 1.58 1.04 8.57
N TYR A 97 0.30 0.67 8.70
CA TYR A 97 -0.67 1.34 9.56
C TYR A 97 -1.39 0.30 10.41
N GLN A 98 -1.25 0.43 11.73
CA GLN A 98 -1.81 -0.52 12.69
C GLN A 98 -2.84 0.17 13.58
N VAL A 99 -3.99 -0.48 13.74
CA VAL A 99 -5.07 -0.04 14.64
C VAL A 99 -5.64 -1.22 15.40
N PHE A 100 -6.24 -0.96 16.56
CA PHE A 100 -6.96 -1.97 17.37
C PHE A 100 -8.49 -1.81 17.28
N ASN A 101 -8.94 -0.88 16.44
CA ASN A 101 -10.34 -0.49 16.31
C ASN A 101 -10.99 -1.13 15.08
N LYS A 102 -11.98 -2.02 15.30
CA LYS A 102 -12.72 -2.71 14.23
C LYS A 102 -13.47 -1.75 13.28
N ASN A 103 -13.94 -0.61 13.77
CA ASN A 103 -14.62 0.38 12.93
C ASN A 103 -13.63 0.98 11.90
N GLN A 104 -12.41 1.32 12.34
CA GLN A 104 -11.37 1.82 11.44
C GLN A 104 -10.99 0.77 10.38
N TYR A 105 -10.94 -0.51 10.77
CA TYR A 105 -10.76 -1.59 9.81
C TYR A 105 -11.83 -1.62 8.73
N SER A 106 -13.10 -1.55 9.12
CA SER A 106 -14.23 -1.56 8.19
C SER A 106 -14.21 -0.36 7.26
N ILE A 107 -13.86 0.83 7.76
CA ILE A 107 -13.76 2.06 6.95
C ILE A 107 -12.67 1.92 5.89
N ILE A 108 -11.46 1.52 6.28
CA ILE A 108 -10.33 1.39 5.34
C ILE A 108 -10.62 0.30 4.31
N LYS A 109 -11.09 -0.88 4.73
CA LYS A 109 -11.43 -1.97 3.81
C LYS A 109 -12.54 -1.58 2.83
N SER A 110 -13.57 -0.88 3.30
CA SER A 110 -14.65 -0.41 2.42
C SER A 110 -14.12 0.60 1.40
N ARG A 111 -13.17 1.46 1.78
CA ARG A 111 -12.55 2.42 0.85
C ARG A 111 -11.69 1.73 -0.21
N VAL A 112 -10.91 0.71 0.17
CA VAL A 112 -10.14 -0.15 -0.77
C VAL A 112 -11.07 -0.73 -1.84
N LEU A 113 -12.21 -1.29 -1.44
CA LEU A 113 -13.20 -1.86 -2.37
C LEU A 113 -13.87 -0.78 -3.22
N ALA A 114 -14.20 0.37 -2.64
CA ALA A 114 -14.82 1.49 -3.34
C ALA A 114 -13.90 2.11 -4.41
N LEU A 115 -12.59 2.01 -4.26
CA LEU A 115 -11.59 2.39 -5.27
C LEU A 115 -11.43 1.35 -6.39
N GLY A 116 -12.25 0.29 -6.38
CA GLY A 116 -12.24 -0.76 -7.40
C GLY A 116 -11.07 -1.73 -7.27
N MET A 117 -10.34 -1.70 -6.15
CA MET A 117 -9.23 -2.64 -5.91
C MET A 117 -9.78 -4.07 -5.82
N LYS A 118 -9.15 -4.98 -6.55
CA LYS A 118 -9.58 -6.38 -6.62
C LYS A 118 -8.78 -7.23 -5.66
N GLN A 119 -9.47 -8.09 -4.93
CA GLN A 119 -8.80 -9.06 -4.07
C GLN A 119 -8.00 -10.01 -4.96
N LEU A 120 -6.73 -10.11 -4.64
CA LEU A 120 -5.74 -10.90 -5.33
C LEU A 120 -5.68 -12.31 -4.72
N LYS A 121 -5.38 -12.36 -3.43
CA LYS A 121 -5.38 -13.58 -2.63
C LYS A 121 -5.79 -13.30 -1.20
N SER A 122 -6.22 -14.33 -0.50
CA SER A 122 -6.41 -14.33 0.94
C SER A 122 -6.00 -15.67 1.51
N TRP A 123 -5.42 -15.67 2.70
CA TRP A 123 -4.96 -16.87 3.36
C TRP A 123 -5.03 -16.69 4.88
N ILE A 124 -5.03 -17.82 5.57
CA ILE A 124 -4.90 -17.87 7.02
C ILE A 124 -3.43 -18.19 7.29
N ASN A 125 -2.80 -17.44 8.19
CA ASN A 125 -1.46 -17.75 8.69
C ASN A 125 -1.47 -17.58 10.20
N ASP A 126 -1.24 -18.66 10.93
CA ASP A 126 -1.44 -18.70 12.37
C ASP A 126 -2.72 -17.95 12.79
N ASN A 127 -2.67 -17.27 13.92
CA ASN A 127 -3.71 -16.42 14.50
C ASN A 127 -4.12 -15.19 13.66
N SER A 128 -3.96 -15.22 12.33
CA SER A 128 -4.27 -14.11 11.42
C SER A 128 -4.99 -14.52 10.14
N ILE A 129 -5.83 -13.60 9.65
CA ILE A 129 -6.44 -13.65 8.32
C ILE A 129 -5.84 -12.51 7.50
N ASN A 130 -5.25 -12.86 6.37
CA ASN A 130 -4.51 -11.95 5.51
C ASN A 130 -5.16 -11.89 4.13
N ALA A 131 -5.11 -10.72 3.51
CA ALA A 131 -5.58 -10.52 2.15
C ALA A 131 -4.76 -9.44 1.44
N VAL A 132 -4.57 -9.62 0.14
CA VAL A 132 -3.94 -8.63 -0.74
C VAL A 132 -4.98 -8.14 -1.73
N TYR A 133 -5.03 -6.83 -1.95
CA TYR A 133 -5.89 -6.16 -2.92
C TYR A 133 -5.02 -5.30 -3.84
N ALA A 134 -5.22 -5.40 -5.15
CA ALA A 134 -4.52 -4.57 -6.12
C ALA A 134 -5.46 -3.59 -6.82
N GLY A 135 -5.00 -2.34 -6.90
CA GLY A 135 -5.63 -1.29 -7.69
C GLY A 135 -4.83 -0.95 -8.95
N LYS A 136 -5.07 0.25 -9.48
CA LYS A 136 -4.36 0.79 -10.65
C LYS A 136 -2.87 1.03 -10.36
N ASN A 137 -2.59 1.71 -9.23
CA ASN A 137 -1.24 2.18 -8.87
C ASN A 137 -0.72 1.62 -7.54
N TYR A 138 -1.61 1.08 -6.70
CA TYR A 138 -1.27 0.68 -5.33
C TYR A 138 -1.70 -0.76 -5.06
N VAL A 139 -0.99 -1.39 -4.11
CA VAL A 139 -1.36 -2.67 -3.51
C VAL A 139 -1.61 -2.43 -2.03
N ALA A 140 -2.72 -2.96 -1.52
CA ALA A 140 -3.08 -2.94 -0.11
C ALA A 140 -3.03 -4.37 0.43
N TYR A 141 -2.12 -4.61 1.37
CA TYR A 141 -2.14 -5.77 2.23
C TYR A 141 -2.96 -5.44 3.47
N ILE A 142 -3.92 -6.31 3.79
CA ILE A 142 -4.81 -6.15 4.94
C ILE A 142 -4.72 -7.41 5.79
N SER A 143 -4.39 -7.25 7.06
CA SER A 143 -4.35 -8.34 8.04
C SER A 143 -5.22 -8.01 9.24
N GLN A 144 -5.87 -9.03 9.77
CA GLN A 144 -6.44 -9.02 11.12
C GLN A 144 -5.83 -10.20 11.89
N SER A 145 -5.33 -9.95 13.09
CA SER A 145 -4.74 -10.98 13.95
C SER A 145 -5.27 -10.90 15.37
N SER A 146 -5.39 -12.04 16.03
CA SER A 146 -5.85 -12.15 17.41
C SER A 146 -5.07 -13.24 18.11
N GLU A 147 -4.17 -12.88 19.02
CA GLU A 147 -3.45 -13.87 19.83
C GLU A 147 -4.33 -14.35 20.98
N GLU A 148 -4.28 -15.65 21.32
CA GLU A 148 -5.12 -16.27 22.36
C GLU A 148 -5.00 -15.56 23.72
N TYR A 149 -3.80 -15.06 24.06
CA TYR A 149 -3.53 -14.37 25.32
C TYR A 149 -3.70 -12.84 25.25
N LYS A 150 -4.00 -12.28 24.07
CA LYS A 150 -4.28 -10.84 23.90
C LYS A 150 -5.78 -10.64 23.70
N SER A 151 -6.39 -9.81 24.54
CA SER A 151 -7.82 -9.48 24.45
C SER A 151 -8.20 -8.60 23.26
N LEU A 152 -7.21 -8.12 22.48
CA LEU A 152 -7.42 -7.15 21.41
C LEU A 152 -6.99 -7.73 20.06
N THR A 153 -7.92 -7.69 19.10
CA THR A 153 -7.61 -7.92 17.70
C THR A 153 -6.79 -6.76 17.15
N THR A 154 -5.71 -7.07 16.45
CA THR A 154 -4.87 -6.10 15.75
C THR A 154 -5.23 -6.09 14.27
N TYR A 155 -5.35 -4.91 13.69
CA TYR A 155 -5.59 -4.71 12.27
C TYR A 155 -4.41 -3.98 11.65
N VAL A 156 -3.80 -4.55 10.61
CA VAL A 156 -2.65 -3.98 9.92
C VAL A 156 -2.98 -3.74 8.45
N PHE A 157 -2.64 -2.56 7.97
CA PHE A 157 -2.71 -2.16 6.58
C PHE A 157 -1.31 -1.85 6.11
N ARG A 158 -0.83 -2.54 5.07
CA ARG A 158 0.39 -2.14 4.38
C ARG A 158 0.07 -1.67 2.98
N ILE A 159 0.62 -0.53 2.60
CA ILE A 159 0.40 0.10 1.31
C ILE A 159 1.74 0.14 0.58
N PHE A 160 1.71 -0.36 -0.64
CA PHE A 160 2.85 -0.44 -1.53
C PHE A 160 2.52 0.24 -2.84
N ASN A 161 3.54 0.82 -3.48
CA ASN A 161 3.45 1.08 -4.90
C ASN A 161 3.30 -0.27 -5.60
N LYS A 162 2.45 -0.35 -6.62
CA LYS A 162 2.17 -1.61 -7.29
C LYS A 162 3.42 -2.23 -7.92
N VAL A 163 4.30 -1.41 -8.50
CA VAL A 163 5.56 -1.88 -9.12
C VAL A 163 6.47 -2.45 -8.06
N ASP A 164 6.77 -1.66 -7.03
CA ASP A 164 7.62 -2.06 -5.90
C ASP A 164 7.14 -3.35 -5.21
N PHE A 165 5.81 -3.50 -5.02
CA PHE A 165 5.25 -4.74 -4.45
C PHE A 165 5.55 -5.97 -5.31
N PHE A 166 5.42 -5.86 -6.63
CA PHE A 166 5.63 -7.00 -7.52
C PHE A 166 7.11 -7.28 -7.74
N ASP A 167 7.97 -6.27 -7.77
CA ASP A 167 9.42 -6.46 -7.83
C ASP A 167 9.93 -7.24 -6.60
N ASP A 168 9.49 -6.84 -5.40
CA ASP A 168 9.81 -7.52 -4.14
C ASP A 168 9.26 -8.95 -4.11
N TYR A 169 8.00 -9.13 -4.54
CA TYR A 169 7.36 -10.44 -4.60
C TYR A 169 8.08 -11.38 -5.57
N ILE A 170 8.41 -10.92 -6.78
CA ILE A 170 9.16 -11.70 -7.78
C ILE A 170 10.55 -12.08 -7.23
N SER A 171 11.25 -11.12 -6.63
CA SER A 171 12.57 -11.35 -6.02
C SER A 171 12.52 -12.42 -4.93
N SER A 172 11.49 -12.42 -4.10
CA SER A 172 11.29 -13.44 -3.06
C SER A 172 10.84 -14.81 -3.60
N SER A 173 10.13 -14.85 -4.73
CA SER A 173 9.64 -16.12 -5.31
C SER A 173 10.71 -16.92 -6.04
N ASN A 174 11.79 -16.27 -6.50
CA ASN A 174 12.95 -16.94 -7.08
C ASN A 174 13.79 -17.70 -6.02
N SER A 175 13.46 -17.57 -4.73
CA SER A 175 13.90 -18.46 -3.66
C SER A 175 12.80 -19.47 -3.29
N ASN A 176 12.69 -20.56 -4.05
CA ASN A 176 12.16 -21.89 -3.68
C ASN A 176 10.73 -22.07 -3.08
N ASP A 177 9.83 -21.10 -3.09
CA ASP A 177 8.44 -21.32 -2.61
C ASP A 177 7.42 -21.45 -3.75
N GLU A 178 7.09 -22.70 -4.11
CA GLU A 178 6.18 -23.09 -5.22
C GLU A 178 4.73 -22.59 -5.09
N GLU A 179 4.29 -22.16 -3.91
CA GLU A 179 2.90 -21.73 -3.68
C GLU A 179 2.66 -20.24 -4.00
N SER A 180 3.72 -19.42 -3.89
CA SER A 180 3.71 -17.99 -4.18
C SER A 180 3.60 -17.68 -5.68
N SER A 181 4.02 -18.60 -6.53
CA SER A 181 4.08 -18.44 -7.99
C SER A 181 2.67 -18.56 -8.63
N SER A 182 1.76 -19.36 -8.08
CA SER A 182 0.33 -19.50 -8.50
C SER A 182 -0.44 -18.19 -8.64
N PHE A 183 -0.10 -17.21 -7.81
CA PHE A 183 -0.80 -15.93 -7.74
C PHE A 183 -0.35 -14.95 -8.85
N LEU A 184 0.93 -15.00 -9.25
CA LEU A 184 1.41 -14.35 -10.47
C LEU A 184 0.92 -15.08 -11.72
N TYR A 185 0.56 -16.36 -11.68
CA TYR A 185 0.13 -17.12 -12.86
C TYR A 185 -1.28 -16.79 -13.41
N SER A 186 -1.97 -15.75 -12.91
CA SER A 186 -3.01 -15.09 -13.75
C SER A 186 -2.42 -14.07 -14.73
N THR A 187 -1.19 -13.63 -14.48
CA THR A 187 -0.29 -13.02 -15.47
C THR A 187 0.29 -14.14 -16.30
N LYS A 188 0.05 -14.10 -17.61
CA LYS A 188 0.74 -15.02 -18.51
C LYS A 188 2.19 -14.58 -18.56
N ILE A 189 3.13 -15.50 -18.43
CA ILE A 189 4.53 -15.21 -18.76
C ILE A 189 4.63 -15.31 -20.27
N MET A 190 5.13 -14.25 -20.90
CA MET A 190 5.32 -14.22 -22.34
C MET A 190 6.75 -13.76 -22.62
N ASN A 191 7.31 -14.31 -23.70
CA ASN A 191 8.62 -13.91 -24.19
C ASN A 191 8.45 -12.78 -25.21
N ALA A 192 9.33 -11.79 -25.12
CA ALA A 192 9.47 -10.79 -26.17
C ALA A 192 10.02 -11.43 -27.46
N VAL A 193 9.23 -11.42 -28.54
CA VAL A 193 9.59 -12.05 -29.83
C VAL A 193 10.76 -11.31 -30.52
N GLY A 194 10.98 -10.04 -30.17
CA GLY A 194 12.08 -9.18 -30.63
C GLY A 194 12.39 -8.07 -29.62
N GLY A 195 13.21 -7.09 -29.99
CA GLY A 195 13.35 -5.88 -29.17
C GLY A 195 12.04 -5.09 -29.17
N VAL A 196 11.44 -4.87 -27.99
CA VAL A 196 10.12 -4.22 -27.88
C VAL A 196 10.22 -2.95 -27.07
N ILE A 197 9.56 -1.89 -27.53
CA ILE A 197 9.50 -0.65 -26.76
C ILE A 197 8.41 -0.78 -25.68
N LEU A 198 8.79 -0.51 -24.44
CA LEU A 198 7.87 -0.25 -23.35
C LEU A 198 7.41 1.20 -23.40
N TRP A 199 6.11 1.43 -23.46
CA TRP A 199 5.51 2.77 -23.54
C TRP A 199 4.91 3.19 -22.19
N ASN A 200 4.94 4.48 -21.86
CA ASN A 200 4.29 4.98 -20.63
C ASN A 200 2.76 5.04 -20.75
N SER A 201 2.22 5.01 -21.97
CA SER A 201 0.80 5.13 -22.31
C SER A 201 0.47 4.34 -23.58
N PRO A 202 -0.73 3.74 -23.70
CA PRO A 202 -1.20 3.12 -24.94
C PRO A 202 -1.71 4.15 -25.96
N GLU A 203 -1.84 5.43 -25.58
CA GLU A 203 -2.34 6.50 -26.45
C GLU A 203 -1.21 7.10 -27.29
N SER A 204 -1.24 6.88 -28.60
CA SER A 204 -0.16 7.27 -29.52
C SER A 204 0.15 8.78 -29.53
N ALA A 205 -0.80 9.64 -29.16
CA ALA A 205 -0.59 11.10 -29.14
C ALA A 205 0.25 11.57 -27.93
N THR A 206 0.35 10.76 -26.88
CA THR A 206 1.01 11.10 -25.62
C THR A 206 2.06 10.08 -25.19
N SER A 207 2.25 9.00 -25.97
CA SER A 207 3.15 7.91 -25.66
C SER A 207 4.62 8.33 -25.80
N THR A 208 5.39 8.16 -24.74
CA THR A 208 6.85 8.25 -24.75
C THR A 208 7.46 6.90 -24.40
N LYS A 209 8.63 6.61 -24.99
CA LYS A 209 9.41 5.42 -24.67
C LYS A 209 9.87 5.47 -23.21
N VAL A 210 9.68 4.37 -22.50
CA VAL A 210 10.17 4.13 -21.14
C VAL A 210 11.45 3.31 -21.18
N TYR A 211 11.44 2.22 -21.93
CA TYR A 211 12.51 1.22 -21.92
C TYR A 211 12.53 0.44 -23.24
N ASP A 212 13.72 0.00 -23.66
CA ASP A 212 13.89 -0.95 -24.76
C ASP A 212 14.01 -2.34 -24.15
N ILE A 213 12.94 -3.14 -24.27
CA ILE A 213 12.87 -4.51 -23.77
C ILE A 213 13.72 -5.41 -24.67
N PRO A 214 14.77 -6.06 -24.14
CA PRO A 214 15.54 -7.04 -24.89
C PRO A 214 14.68 -8.19 -25.43
N LYS A 215 15.14 -8.80 -26.52
CA LYS A 215 14.53 -10.04 -27.02
C LYS A 215 14.63 -11.13 -25.94
N SER A 216 13.58 -11.94 -25.82
CA SER A 216 13.49 -13.03 -24.83
C SER A 216 13.47 -12.58 -23.37
N SER A 217 13.24 -11.28 -23.08
CA SER A 217 12.92 -10.86 -21.72
C SER A 217 11.61 -11.50 -21.26
N ILE A 218 11.59 -11.88 -19.99
CA ILE A 218 10.41 -12.37 -19.28
C ILE A 218 9.49 -11.18 -19.01
N ILE A 219 8.27 -11.23 -19.54
CA ILE A 219 7.30 -10.14 -19.41
C ILE A 219 6.14 -10.62 -18.53
N HIS A 220 5.89 -9.88 -17.44
CA HIS A 220 4.78 -10.13 -16.55
C HIS A 220 3.55 -9.33 -16.99
N ILE A 221 2.50 -10.01 -17.45
CA ILE A 221 1.26 -9.35 -17.91
C ILE A 221 0.39 -8.92 -16.74
N ILE A 222 0.43 -7.63 -16.39
CA ILE A 222 -0.35 -7.03 -15.30
C ILE A 222 -1.81 -6.78 -15.70
N GLU A 223 -2.08 -6.44 -16.96
CA GLU A 223 -3.43 -6.21 -17.48
C GLU A 223 -3.48 -6.46 -18.99
N ARG A 224 -4.54 -7.12 -19.48
CA ARG A 224 -4.75 -7.36 -20.92
C ARG A 224 -5.71 -6.35 -21.53
N GLY A 225 -5.24 -5.57 -22.51
CA GLY A 225 -6.07 -4.83 -23.45
C GLY A 225 -6.21 -5.56 -24.79
N SER A 226 -6.96 -4.97 -25.74
CA SER A 226 -7.13 -5.54 -27.08
C SER A 226 -5.88 -5.42 -27.96
N VAL A 227 -5.07 -4.39 -27.75
CA VAL A 227 -3.88 -4.05 -28.56
C VAL A 227 -2.62 -3.94 -27.71
N TYR A 228 -2.75 -3.37 -26.52
CA TYR A 228 -1.65 -3.22 -25.58
C TYR A 228 -1.91 -4.01 -24.31
N TYR A 229 -0.88 -4.70 -23.83
CA TYR A 229 -0.85 -5.25 -22.49
C TYR A 229 -0.08 -4.31 -21.58
N LYS A 230 -0.58 -4.15 -20.36
CA LYS A 230 0.14 -3.47 -19.29
C LYS A 230 1.06 -4.47 -18.63
N VAL A 231 2.34 -4.15 -18.53
CA VAL A 231 3.36 -5.14 -18.17
C VAL A 231 4.39 -4.59 -17.20
N LEU A 232 5.07 -5.52 -16.53
CA LEU A 232 6.29 -5.29 -15.77
C LEU A 232 7.40 -6.13 -16.40
N VAL A 233 8.54 -5.48 -16.65
CA VAL A 233 9.74 -6.10 -17.22
C VAL A 233 10.97 -5.35 -16.73
N ASP A 234 11.96 -6.08 -16.20
CA ASP A 234 13.21 -5.52 -15.65
C ASP A 234 13.01 -4.35 -14.67
N GLY A 235 11.95 -4.38 -13.84
CA GLY A 235 11.59 -3.31 -12.90
C GLY A 235 10.92 -2.07 -13.54
N TYR A 236 10.75 -2.06 -14.87
CA TYR A 236 10.07 -0.99 -15.59
C TYR A 236 8.60 -1.33 -15.86
N TYR A 237 7.75 -0.30 -15.73
CA TYR A 237 6.32 -0.40 -15.94
C TYR A 237 5.87 0.33 -17.19
N GLY A 238 4.95 -0.28 -17.94
CA GLY A 238 4.35 0.37 -19.08
C GLY A 238 3.44 -0.52 -19.90
N TYR A 239 3.33 -0.17 -21.16
CA TYR A 239 2.45 -0.79 -22.14
C TYR A 239 3.29 -1.35 -23.27
N VAL A 240 3.01 -2.60 -23.62
CA VAL A 240 3.65 -3.31 -24.72
C VAL A 240 2.58 -3.75 -25.72
N TYR A 241 2.90 -3.72 -27.00
CA TYR A 241 1.99 -4.25 -28.03
C TYR A 241 1.85 -5.76 -27.86
N SER A 242 0.62 -6.26 -27.71
CA SER A 242 0.35 -7.67 -27.42
C SER A 242 0.88 -8.62 -28.49
N LYS A 243 0.94 -8.17 -29.76
CA LYS A 243 1.48 -8.93 -30.89
C LYS A 243 2.98 -9.27 -30.80
N TYR A 244 3.73 -8.61 -29.92
CA TYR A 244 5.16 -8.87 -29.73
C TYR A 244 5.45 -9.80 -28.56
N LEU A 245 4.40 -10.41 -28.02
CA LEU A 245 4.45 -11.32 -26.92
C LEU A 245 4.01 -12.69 -27.43
N GLU A 246 4.83 -13.70 -27.20
CA GLU A 246 4.48 -15.09 -27.47
C GLU A 246 4.39 -15.87 -26.17
N ASP A 247 3.45 -16.81 -26.16
CA ASP A 247 3.30 -17.79 -25.10
C ASP A 247 4.46 -18.79 -25.19
N GLU A 248 4.91 -19.34 -24.05
CA GLU A 248 5.75 -20.54 -24.06
C GLU A 248 5.00 -21.78 -24.58
#